data_AF-A0A1G3TAM2-F1
#
_entry.id   AF-A0A1G3TAM2-F1
#
_cell.length_a   1.000
_cell.length_b   1.000
_cell.length_c   1.000
_cell.angle_alpha   90.00
_cell.angle_beta   90.00
_cell.angle_gamma   90.00
#
_symmetry.space_group_name_H-M   'P 1'
#
loop_
_entity.id
_entity.type
_entity.pdbx_description
1 polymer ?
#
loop_
_entity_poly.entity_id
_entity_poly.type
_entity_poly.pdbx_seq_one_letter_code
_entity_poly.pdbx_strand_id
1 'polypeptide(L)'
;MNKEDLSDLRAEFDKFVQESCPSGEMQQRDPDAGDKEDDEPVPQFVDALTAKLLAPALSGVYLSRLDIKRIAEAIDESLPIKERIKMVRSLFRHTNSKEYLKGAFDEISKHINGRVLIYQELSEAFPASKPIFDEHASKAKKTMKMFEQIIDDFEEIGPSDDPIFI
;
A
#
# COMPACT_ATOMS: atom_id res chain seq x y z
N MET A 1 -31.04 24.38 -31.86
CA MET A 1 -30.01 24.73 -30.86
C MET A 1 -29.34 26.00 -31.33
N ASN A 2 -29.50 27.08 -30.57
CA ASN A 2 -28.89 28.36 -30.89
C ASN A 2 -27.38 28.27 -30.66
N LYS A 3 -26.58 28.78 -31.60
CA LYS A 3 -25.10 28.76 -31.49
C LYS A 3 -24.58 29.57 -30.31
N GLU A 4 -25.35 30.54 -29.85
CA GLU A 4 -25.01 31.44 -28.74
C GLU A 4 -24.96 30.71 -27.38
N ASP A 5 -25.81 29.70 -27.17
CA ASP A 5 -25.80 28.89 -25.93
C ASP A 5 -24.49 28.09 -25.77
N LEU A 6 -23.89 27.65 -26.88
CA LEU A 6 -22.67 26.83 -26.85
C LEU A 6 -21.40 27.68 -26.65
N SER A 7 -21.41 28.94 -27.09
CA SER A 7 -20.30 29.86 -26.84
C SER A 7 -20.23 30.28 -25.39
N ASP A 8 -21.39 30.50 -24.75
CA ASP A 8 -21.44 30.88 -23.34
C ASP A 8 -21.03 29.71 -22.44
N LEU A 9 -21.52 28.49 -22.72
CA LEU A 9 -21.07 27.29 -22.00
C LEU A 9 -19.55 27.05 -22.13
N ARG A 10 -18.97 27.35 -23.29
CA ARG A 10 -17.52 27.24 -23.49
C ARG A 10 -16.76 28.29 -22.70
N ALA A 11 -17.26 29.52 -22.65
CA ALA A 11 -16.65 30.59 -21.87
C ALA A 11 -16.75 30.34 -20.36
N GLU A 12 -17.87 29.80 -19.88
CA GLU A 12 -18.05 29.37 -18.49
C GLU A 12 -17.12 28.20 -18.14
N PHE A 13 -16.96 27.23 -19.04
CA PHE A 13 -16.03 26.12 -18.86
C PHE A 13 -14.56 26.61 -18.85
N ASP A 14 -14.18 27.49 -19.76
CA ASP A 14 -12.82 28.03 -19.83
C ASP A 14 -12.49 28.88 -18.57
N LYS A 15 -13.46 29.63 -18.04
CA LYS A 15 -13.34 30.31 -16.74
C LYS A 15 -13.19 29.32 -15.59
N PHE A 16 -14.03 28.28 -15.53
CA PHE A 16 -13.94 27.26 -14.50
C PHE A 16 -12.60 26.53 -14.53
N VAL A 17 -12.08 26.21 -15.72
CA VAL A 17 -10.76 25.60 -15.90
C VAL A 17 -9.65 26.57 -15.46
N GLN A 18 -9.74 27.86 -15.76
CA GLN A 18 -8.76 28.85 -15.29
C GLN A 18 -8.80 29.06 -13.77
N GLU A 19 -9.99 29.06 -13.16
CA GLU A 19 -10.17 29.24 -11.72
C GLU A 19 -9.81 27.98 -10.92
N SER A 20 -10.10 26.79 -11.48
CA SER A 20 -9.85 25.50 -10.84
C SER A 20 -8.46 24.93 -11.14
N CYS A 21 -7.79 25.42 -12.18
CA CYS A 21 -6.42 25.03 -12.53
C CYS A 21 -5.55 26.29 -12.64
N PRO A 22 -4.77 26.64 -11.59
CA PRO A 22 -3.83 27.74 -11.66
C PRO A 22 -2.83 27.43 -12.78
N SER A 23 -2.82 28.30 -13.79
CA SER A 23 -2.08 28.10 -15.04
C SER A 23 -0.60 28.38 -14.83
N GLY A 24 0.25 27.52 -15.39
CA GLY A 24 1.69 27.79 -15.56
C GLY A 24 2.55 26.66 -15.03
N GLU A 25 3.00 25.80 -15.95
CA GLU A 25 3.79 24.59 -15.72
C GLU A 25 3.02 23.49 -14.95
N MET A 26 2.56 22.47 -15.69
CA MET A 26 2.45 21.13 -15.13
C MET A 26 3.87 20.61 -14.84
N GLN A 27 4.55 21.20 -13.86
CA GLN A 27 5.34 20.37 -12.97
C GLN A 27 4.33 19.43 -12.36
N GLN A 28 4.49 18.13 -12.60
CA GLN A 28 3.78 17.10 -11.87
C GLN A 28 4.04 17.36 -10.38
N ARG A 29 3.21 18.18 -9.74
CA ARG A 29 3.17 18.26 -8.28
C ARG A 29 2.56 16.93 -7.90
N ASP A 30 3.43 15.97 -7.61
CA ASP A 30 3.04 14.76 -6.89
C ASP A 30 2.15 15.25 -5.73
N PRO A 31 0.86 14.85 -5.68
CA PRO A 31 -0.04 15.28 -4.61
C PRO A 31 0.48 14.88 -3.23
N ASP A 32 1.44 13.96 -3.18
CA ASP A 32 2.17 13.53 -1.99
C ASP A 32 3.58 14.19 -1.88
N ALA A 33 3.88 15.25 -2.66
CA ALA A 33 5.15 15.99 -2.57
C ALA A 33 5.16 16.94 -1.37
N GLY A 34 6.21 16.86 -0.56
CA GLY A 34 6.52 17.84 0.50
C GLY A 34 6.29 17.35 1.93
N ASP A 35 5.92 16.08 2.13
CA ASP A 35 5.89 15.52 3.47
C ASP A 35 7.27 14.98 3.86
N LYS A 36 7.94 15.68 4.79
CA LYS A 36 9.30 15.32 5.26
C LYS A 36 9.36 13.95 5.90
N GLU A 37 8.23 13.47 6.40
CA GLU A 37 8.09 12.15 7.00
C GLU A 37 8.29 11.02 5.98
N ASP A 38 7.99 11.23 4.69
CA ASP A 38 8.14 10.20 3.66
C ASP A 38 9.62 9.89 3.35
N ASP A 39 10.52 10.84 3.65
CA ASP A 39 11.97 10.72 3.43
C ASP A 39 12.71 10.06 4.61
N GLU A 40 12.00 9.73 5.69
CA GLU A 40 12.60 9.06 6.85
C GLU A 40 13.10 7.65 6.47
N PRO A 41 14.27 7.24 7.01
CA PRO A 41 14.79 5.91 6.74
C PRO A 41 13.87 4.85 7.37
N VAL A 42 13.55 3.82 6.59
CA VAL A 42 12.83 2.64 7.05
C VAL A 42 13.80 1.47 7.24
N PRO A 43 13.46 0.47 8.06
CA PRO A 43 14.26 -0.75 8.16
C PRO A 43 14.51 -1.39 6.78
N GLN A 44 15.70 -1.96 6.56
CA GLN A 44 16.13 -2.47 5.24
C GLN A 44 15.18 -3.52 4.64
N PHE A 45 14.54 -4.34 5.48
CA PHE A 45 13.60 -5.35 5.02
C PHE A 45 12.33 -4.73 4.40
N VAL A 46 11.97 -3.50 4.76
CA VAL A 46 10.74 -2.84 4.32
C VAL A 46 10.75 -2.57 2.83
N ASP A 47 11.90 -2.22 2.24
CA ASP A 47 12.00 -2.01 0.80
C ASP A 47 11.81 -3.30 0.00
N ALA A 48 12.45 -4.37 0.46
CA ALA A 48 12.30 -5.70 -0.13
C ALA A 48 10.87 -6.24 0.03
N LEU A 49 10.27 -6.03 1.21
CA LEU A 49 8.89 -6.36 1.50
C LEU A 49 7.95 -5.59 0.57
N THR A 50 8.11 -4.27 0.47
CA THR A 50 7.24 -3.39 -0.32
C THR A 50 7.25 -3.77 -1.80
N ALA A 51 8.44 -4.01 -2.37
CA ALA A 51 8.60 -4.44 -3.75
C ALA A 51 7.90 -5.78 -4.04
N LYS A 52 7.97 -6.73 -3.11
CA LYS A 52 7.31 -8.04 -3.25
C LYS A 52 5.81 -7.98 -2.99
N LEU A 53 5.39 -7.26 -1.96
CA LEU A 53 4.00 -7.20 -1.49
C LEU A 53 3.10 -6.41 -2.45
N LEU A 54 3.54 -5.25 -2.93
CA LEU A 54 2.71 -4.35 -3.74
C LEU A 54 2.62 -4.72 -5.21
N ALA A 55 3.46 -5.65 -5.69
CA ALA A 55 3.48 -6.15 -7.05
C ALA A 55 2.62 -7.43 -7.17
N PRO A 56 1.41 -7.39 -7.77
CA PRO A 56 0.51 -8.55 -7.82
C PRO A 56 1.08 -9.74 -8.59
N ALA A 57 2.00 -9.47 -9.54
CA ALA A 57 2.71 -10.50 -10.27
C ALA A 57 3.61 -11.36 -9.36
N LEU A 58 4.07 -10.81 -8.24
CA LEU A 58 4.89 -11.46 -7.23
C LEU A 58 4.04 -11.93 -6.04
N SER A 59 3.25 -11.02 -5.44
CA SER A 59 2.47 -11.31 -4.24
C SER A 59 1.23 -12.16 -4.50
N GLY A 60 0.76 -12.20 -5.75
CA GLY A 60 -0.48 -12.88 -6.11
C GLY A 60 -1.74 -12.06 -5.82
N VAL A 61 -1.64 -10.93 -5.10
CA VAL A 61 -2.78 -10.09 -4.73
C VAL A 61 -2.53 -8.61 -5.01
N TYR A 62 -3.60 -7.85 -5.20
CA TYR A 62 -3.54 -6.39 -5.20
C TYR A 62 -4.06 -5.85 -3.87
N LEU A 63 -3.17 -5.16 -3.14
CA LEU A 63 -3.54 -4.33 -1.99
C LEU A 63 -3.76 -2.91 -2.47
N SER A 64 -4.98 -2.40 -2.26
CA SER A 64 -5.34 -1.02 -2.54
C SER A 64 -4.88 -0.10 -1.40
N ARG A 65 -4.88 1.22 -1.65
CA ARG A 65 -4.66 2.24 -0.61
C ARG A 65 -5.63 2.10 0.56
N LEU A 66 -6.88 1.73 0.27
CA LEU A 66 -7.90 1.50 1.30
C LEU A 66 -7.62 0.23 2.11
N ASP A 67 -7.09 -0.82 1.48
CA ASP A 67 -6.68 -2.02 2.20
C ASP A 67 -5.55 -1.69 3.18
N ILE A 68 -4.51 -0.98 2.71
CA ILE A 68 -3.37 -0.57 3.55
C ILE A 68 -3.82 0.34 4.70
N LYS A 69 -4.75 1.28 4.44
CA LYS A 69 -5.32 2.12 5.49
C LYS A 69 -6.08 1.30 6.54
N ARG A 70 -6.90 0.34 6.12
CA ARG A 70 -7.65 -0.53 7.04
C ARG A 70 -6.74 -1.41 7.89
N ILE A 71 -5.64 -1.89 7.30
CA ILE A 71 -4.60 -2.64 8.03
C ILE A 71 -4.01 -1.79 9.15
N ALA A 72 -3.65 -0.53 8.86
CA ALA A 72 -3.13 0.39 9.87
C ALA A 72 -4.18 0.68 10.96
N GLU A 73 -5.41 0.98 10.56
CA GLU A 73 -6.51 1.24 11.50
C GLU A 73 -6.81 0.03 12.41
N ALA A 74 -6.57 -1.20 11.93
CA ALA A 74 -6.76 -2.43 12.71
C ALA A 74 -5.66 -2.68 13.75
N ILE A 75 -4.50 -2.02 13.64
CA ILE A 75 -3.40 -2.06 14.62
C ILE A 75 -3.27 -0.73 15.39
N ASP A 76 -4.37 0.02 15.48
CA ASP A 76 -4.47 1.33 16.16
C ASP A 76 -3.54 2.42 15.59
N GLU A 77 -3.15 2.29 14.32
CA GLU A 77 -2.40 3.31 13.60
C GLU A 77 -3.27 4.13 12.64
N SER A 78 -2.91 5.40 12.47
CA SER A 78 -3.54 6.28 11.49
C SER A 78 -2.61 6.55 10.34
N LEU A 79 -3.01 6.14 9.13
CA LEU A 79 -2.29 6.44 7.89
C LEU A 79 -3.10 7.39 6.98
N PRO A 80 -2.51 8.51 6.55
CA PRO A 80 -3.08 9.30 5.45
C PRO A 80 -3.06 8.49 4.14
N ILE A 81 -4.05 8.71 3.28
CA ILE A 81 -4.07 8.09 1.95
C ILE A 81 -3.04 8.79 1.07
N LYS A 82 -1.98 8.06 0.72
CA LYS A 82 -0.90 8.45 -0.20
C LYS A 82 -0.66 7.37 -1.25
N GLU A 83 0.40 7.50 -2.02
CA GLU A 83 0.96 6.47 -2.88
C GLU A 83 1.26 5.18 -2.07
N ARG A 84 1.04 4.02 -2.67
CA ARG A 84 1.02 2.74 -1.93
C ARG A 84 2.37 2.41 -1.29
N ILE A 85 3.47 2.71 -1.98
CA ILE A 85 4.82 2.49 -1.46
C ILE A 85 5.03 3.36 -0.22
N LYS A 86 4.68 4.66 -0.29
CA LYS A 86 4.73 5.57 0.86
C LYS A 86 3.89 5.06 2.03
N MET A 87 2.66 4.59 1.76
CA MET A 87 1.80 4.04 2.83
C MET A 87 2.38 2.80 3.52
N VAL A 88 2.94 1.85 2.77
CA VAL A 88 3.58 0.66 3.37
C VAL A 88 4.85 1.04 4.14
N ARG A 89 5.66 1.95 3.60
CA ARG A 89 6.85 2.48 4.29
C ARG A 89 6.48 3.16 5.60
N SER A 90 5.43 3.99 5.60
CA SER A 90 4.94 4.66 6.81
C SER A 90 4.41 3.68 7.85
N LEU A 91 3.72 2.62 7.43
CA LEU A 91 3.26 1.55 8.33
C LEU A 91 4.45 0.92 9.08
N PHE A 92 5.54 0.58 8.38
CA PHE A 92 6.67 -0.11 9.00
C PHE A 92 7.79 0.82 9.49
N ARG A 93 7.56 2.14 9.51
CA ARG A 93 8.62 3.12 9.78
C ARG A 93 9.21 2.97 11.19
N HIS A 94 8.34 2.78 12.17
CA HIS A 94 8.69 2.72 13.59
C HIS A 94 8.58 1.29 14.14
N THR A 95 8.69 0.27 13.28
CA THR A 95 8.61 -1.12 13.71
C THR A 95 9.84 -1.48 14.55
N ASN A 96 9.66 -1.43 15.87
CA ASN A 96 10.71 -1.69 16.85
C ASN A 96 10.46 -2.97 17.66
N SER A 97 9.29 -3.60 17.50
CA SER A 97 8.91 -4.83 18.22
C SER A 97 8.41 -5.90 17.28
N LYS A 98 8.70 -7.15 17.63
CA LYS A 98 8.22 -8.33 16.92
C LYS A 98 6.70 -8.47 17.03
N GLU A 99 6.12 -8.00 18.14
CA GLU A 99 4.67 -7.98 18.35
C GLU A 99 3.96 -7.07 17.34
N TYR A 100 4.46 -5.85 17.14
CA TYR A 100 3.92 -4.93 16.14
C TYR A 100 3.99 -5.53 14.74
N LEU A 101 5.17 -6.05 14.36
CA LEU A 101 5.41 -6.66 13.06
C LEU A 101 4.44 -7.83 12.81
N LYS A 102 4.24 -8.67 13.83
CA LYS A 102 3.28 -9.78 13.77
C LYS A 102 1.86 -9.28 13.60
N GLY A 103 1.43 -8.27 14.37
CA GLY A 103 0.09 -7.68 14.24
C GLY A 103 -0.16 -7.14 12.82
N ALA A 104 0.79 -6.39 12.27
CA ALA A 104 0.68 -5.87 10.91
C ALA A 104 0.61 -6.98 9.86
N PHE A 105 1.44 -8.02 9.96
CA PHE A 105 1.41 -9.16 9.04
C PHE A 105 0.17 -10.05 9.19
N ASP A 106 -0.38 -10.18 10.39
CA ASP A 106 -1.62 -10.90 10.63
C ASP A 106 -2.79 -10.18 9.93
N GLU A 107 -2.87 -8.85 10.04
CA GLU A 107 -3.88 -8.05 9.33
C GLU A 107 -3.70 -8.11 7.81
N ILE A 108 -2.47 -7.98 7.30
CA ILE A 108 -2.19 -8.16 5.86
C ILE A 108 -2.63 -9.55 5.40
N SER A 109 -2.37 -10.59 6.19
CA SER A 109 -2.74 -11.97 5.87
C SER A 109 -4.26 -12.17 5.83
N LYS A 110 -5.05 -11.47 6.67
CA LYS A 110 -6.51 -11.48 6.58
C LYS A 110 -6.99 -10.92 5.23
N HIS A 111 -6.44 -9.78 4.79
CA HIS A 111 -6.75 -9.22 3.48
C HIS A 111 -6.36 -10.15 2.32
N ILE A 112 -5.18 -10.78 2.40
CA ILE A 112 -4.72 -11.77 1.41
C ILE A 112 -5.67 -12.97 1.37
N ASN A 113 -6.03 -13.54 2.52
CA ASN A 113 -6.92 -14.71 2.60
C ASN A 113 -8.30 -14.41 2.03
N GLY A 114 -8.83 -13.19 2.25
CA GLY A 114 -10.07 -12.76 1.60
C GLY A 114 -9.99 -12.78 0.07
N ARG A 115 -8.85 -12.41 -0.52
CA ARG A 115 -8.64 -12.52 -1.99
C ARG A 115 -8.45 -13.96 -2.45
N VAL A 116 -7.76 -14.79 -1.67
CA VAL A 116 -7.59 -16.22 -1.97
C VAL A 116 -8.94 -16.94 -1.99
N LEU A 117 -9.85 -16.61 -1.08
CA LEU A 117 -11.20 -17.17 -1.08
C LEU A 117 -11.96 -16.79 -2.36
N ILE A 118 -11.89 -15.53 -2.79
CA ILE A 118 -12.46 -15.09 -4.06
C ILE A 118 -11.84 -15.85 -5.24
N TYR A 119 -10.53 -16.08 -5.24
CA TYR A 119 -9.88 -16.88 -6.28
C TYR A 119 -10.40 -18.33 -6.32
N GLN A 120 -10.66 -18.94 -5.16
CA GLN A 120 -11.24 -20.27 -5.08
C GLN A 120 -12.66 -20.31 -5.66
N GLU A 121 -13.52 -19.37 -5.25
CA GLU A 121 -14.89 -19.22 -5.77
C GLU A 121 -14.89 -19.02 -7.29
N LEU A 122 -14.00 -18.16 -7.81
CA LEU A 122 -13.88 -17.91 -9.24
C LEU A 122 -13.30 -19.11 -10.01
N SER A 123 -12.36 -19.84 -9.43
CA SER A 123 -11.81 -21.09 -9.99
C SER A 123 -12.90 -22.15 -10.17
N GLU A 124 -13.84 -22.24 -9.23
CA GLU A 124 -14.95 -23.18 -9.28
C GLU A 124 -16.02 -22.73 -10.29
N ALA A 125 -16.38 -21.45 -10.28
CA ALA A 125 -17.37 -20.88 -11.19
C ALA A 125 -16.89 -20.84 -12.65
N PHE A 126 -15.58 -20.66 -12.88
CA PHE A 126 -14.99 -20.50 -14.20
C PHE A 126 -13.79 -21.45 -14.41
N PRO A 127 -14.02 -22.75 -14.68
CA PRO A 127 -12.96 -23.75 -14.78
C PRO A 127 -11.88 -23.45 -15.85
N ALA A 128 -12.24 -22.75 -16.93
CA ALA A 128 -11.28 -22.36 -17.97
C ALA A 128 -10.23 -21.36 -17.45
N SER A 129 -10.59 -20.51 -16.49
CA SER A 129 -9.70 -19.52 -15.87
C SER A 129 -9.04 -20.02 -14.59
N LYS A 130 -9.40 -21.22 -14.12
CA LYS A 130 -8.86 -21.84 -12.91
C LYS A 130 -7.33 -21.81 -12.81
N PRO A 131 -6.55 -22.11 -13.88
CA PRO A 131 -5.09 -22.07 -13.79
C PRO A 131 -4.53 -20.69 -13.37
N ILE A 132 -5.19 -19.61 -13.80
CA ILE A 132 -4.78 -18.23 -13.48
C ILE A 132 -5.02 -17.95 -12.00
N PHE A 133 -6.21 -18.27 -11.50
CA PHE A 133 -6.58 -18.05 -10.10
C PHE A 133 -5.76 -18.94 -9.15
N ASP A 134 -5.51 -20.20 -9.52
CA ASP A 134 -4.68 -21.12 -8.75
C ASP A 134 -3.22 -20.62 -8.67
N GLU A 135 -2.69 -20.04 -9.76
CA GLU A 135 -1.36 -19.41 -9.77
C GLU A 135 -1.29 -18.22 -8.79
N HIS A 136 -2.28 -17.32 -8.84
CA HIS A 136 -2.36 -16.17 -7.94
C HIS A 136 -2.53 -16.60 -6.47
N ALA A 137 -3.37 -17.60 -6.19
CA ALA A 137 -3.53 -18.16 -4.86
C ALA A 137 -2.23 -18.80 -4.34
N SER A 138 -1.45 -19.45 -5.20
CA SER A 138 -0.14 -20.02 -4.85
C SER A 138 0.87 -18.93 -4.47
N LYS A 139 0.93 -17.84 -5.25
CA LYS A 139 1.78 -16.66 -4.94
C LYS A 139 1.38 -15.99 -3.63
N ALA A 140 0.07 -15.83 -3.39
CA ALA A 140 -0.47 -15.30 -2.14
C ALA A 140 -0.01 -16.11 -0.92
N LYS A 141 -0.10 -17.45 -1.00
CA LYS A 141 0.38 -18.35 0.07
C LYS A 141 1.88 -18.24 0.31
N LYS A 142 2.68 -18.13 -0.76
CA LYS A 142 4.14 -17.92 -0.62
C LYS A 142 4.47 -16.58 0.03
N THR A 143 3.69 -15.55 -0.26
CA THR A 143 3.85 -14.22 0.35
C THR A 143 3.58 -14.25 1.85
N MET A 144 2.53 -14.96 2.30
CA MET A 144 2.28 -15.12 3.73
C MET A 144 3.42 -15.88 4.44
N LYS A 145 4.00 -16.91 3.81
CA LYS A 145 5.18 -17.60 4.35
C LYS A 145 6.42 -16.70 4.47
N MET A 146 6.57 -15.73 3.56
CA MET A 146 7.65 -14.74 3.67
C MET A 146 7.48 -13.88 4.93
N PHE A 147 6.24 -13.59 5.35
CA PHE A 147 6.01 -12.84 6.59
C PHE A 147 6.48 -13.63 7.82
N GLU A 148 6.22 -14.93 7.86
CA GLU A 148 6.71 -15.82 8.93
C GLU A 148 8.23 -15.76 9.02
N GLN A 149 8.93 -15.83 7.88
CA GLN A 149 10.39 -15.72 7.82
C GLN A 149 10.89 -14.36 8.32
N ILE A 150 10.25 -13.26 7.88
CA ILE A 150 10.63 -11.91 8.33
C ILE A 150 10.43 -11.77 9.85
N ILE A 151 9.35 -12.32 10.41
CA ILE A 151 9.11 -12.33 11.87
C ILE A 151 10.20 -13.13 12.59
N ASP A 152 10.57 -14.29 12.08
CA ASP A 152 11.58 -15.16 12.69
C ASP A 152 12.97 -14.50 12.66
N ASP A 153 13.32 -13.86 11.56
CA ASP A 153 14.58 -13.15 11.36
C ASP A 153 14.62 -11.77 12.03
N PHE A 154 13.49 -11.27 12.56
CA PHE A 154 13.42 -9.95 13.19
C PHE A 154 14.08 -9.96 14.56
N GLU A 155 15.18 -9.20 14.69
CA GLU A 155 15.87 -8.95 15.95
C GLU A 155 15.34 -7.64 16.57
N GLU A 156 14.88 -7.70 17.82
CA GLU A 156 14.45 -6.52 18.56
C GLU A 156 15.66 -5.72 19.01
N ILE A 157 15.79 -4.47 18.53
CA ILE A 157 16.82 -3.55 18.98
C ILE A 157 16.29 -2.84 20.23
N GLY A 158 16.56 -3.40 21.40
CA GLY A 158 16.38 -2.70 22.67
C GLY A 158 17.46 -1.61 22.86
N PRO A 159 17.25 -0.61 23.75
CA PRO A 159 18.33 0.24 24.18
C PRO A 159 19.44 -0.67 24.75
N SER A 160 20.67 -0.55 24.24
CA SER A 160 21.78 -1.36 24.74
C SER A 160 21.94 -1.12 26.24
N ASP A 161 21.83 -2.17 27.05
CA ASP A 161 22.16 -2.18 28.49
C ASP A 161 23.68 -2.07 28.74
N ASP A 162 24.41 -1.29 27.93
CA ASP A 162 25.77 -0.89 28.23
C ASP A 162 25.74 0.56 28.75
N PRO A 163 25.61 0.77 30.07
CA PRO A 163 26.00 2.04 30.63
C PRO A 163 27.48 2.21 30.29
N ILE A 164 27.79 3.24 29.49
CA ILE A 164 29.15 3.74 29.34
C ILE A 164 29.66 4.01 30.76
N PHE A 165 30.47 3.11 31.28
CA PHE A 165 31.26 3.35 32.48
C PHE A 165 32.28 4.42 32.11
N ILE A 166 32.00 5.65 32.53
CA ILE A 166 32.96 6.76 32.61
C ILE A 166 33.86 6.52 33.81
#